data_AF-A0A2P8E087-F1
#
_entry.id   AF-A0A2P8E087-F1
#
_cell.length_a   1.000
_cell.length_b   1.000
_cell.length_c   1.000
_cell.angle_alpha   90.00
_cell.angle_beta   90.00
_cell.angle_gamma   90.00
#
_symmetry.space_group_name_H-M   'P 1'
#
loop_
_entity.id
_entity.type
_entity.pdbx_description
1 polymer ?
#
loop_
_entity_poly.entity_id
_entity_poly.type
_entity_poly.pdbx_seq_one_letter_code
_entity_poly.pdbx_strand_id
1 'polypeptide(L)'
;MAFVHGKNTVITLGGDDLSAYTNNSELTRSADSHDVTTYGNDAHVFEGGLKNGTATMSGIYDNTADTGPRAVVEPLVGTVVELVRQPEGAGSGLPQDTVQVLVTNYVETNPVADMVTWSAELQLSGTIDTTPQV
;
A
#
# COMPACT_ATOMS: atom_id res chain seq x y z
N MET A 1 24.73 6.09 -1.95
CA MET A 1 23.38 6.59 -2.28
C MET A 1 23.10 6.17 -3.72
N ALA A 2 22.39 5.05 -3.88
CA ALA A 2 21.99 4.56 -5.20
C ALA A 2 20.56 5.02 -5.45
N PHE A 3 20.30 5.60 -6.62
CA PHE A 3 18.93 5.82 -7.09
C PHE A 3 18.33 4.44 -7.35
N VAL A 4 17.37 4.03 -6.53
CA VAL A 4 16.68 2.76 -6.73
C VAL A 4 15.51 2.97 -7.66
N HIS A 5 15.45 2.16 -8.71
CA HIS A 5 14.39 2.25 -9.71
C HIS A 5 13.20 1.43 -9.26
N GLY A 6 12.02 2.06 -9.18
CA GLY A 6 10.78 1.40 -8.76
C GLY A 6 10.30 0.25 -9.66
N LYS A 7 11.03 -0.11 -10.72
CA LYS A 7 10.71 -1.26 -11.59
C LYS A 7 10.97 -2.60 -10.91
N ASN A 8 11.83 -2.58 -9.89
CA ASN A 8 12.13 -3.77 -9.09
C ASN A 8 11.16 -3.89 -7.91
N THR A 9 10.20 -2.95 -7.75
CA THR A 9 9.26 -2.98 -6.64
C THR A 9 8.41 -4.24 -6.75
N VAL A 10 8.43 -5.06 -5.70
CA VAL A 10 7.53 -6.20 -5.57
C VAL A 10 6.42 -5.80 -4.61
N ILE A 11 5.18 -6.06 -5.00
CA ILE A 11 3.99 -5.82 -4.18
C ILE A 11 3.14 -7.08 -4.19
N THR A 12 2.90 -7.62 -3.00
CA THR A 12 2.03 -8.78 -2.82
C THR A 12 0.86 -8.42 -1.92
N LEU A 13 -0.31 -8.96 -2.24
CA LEU A 13 -1.55 -8.77 -1.48
C LEU A 13 -2.14 -10.14 -1.17
N GLY A 14 -2.34 -10.46 0.10
CA GLY A 14 -2.91 -11.75 0.52
C GLY A 14 -2.05 -12.98 0.18
N GLY A 15 -0.78 -12.77 -0.22
CA GLY A 15 0.13 -13.81 -0.69
C GLY A 15 0.30 -13.89 -2.21
N ASP A 16 -0.56 -13.20 -2.98
CA ASP A 16 -0.48 -13.15 -4.44
C ASP A 16 0.39 -11.98 -4.92
N ASP A 17 1.25 -12.24 -5.90
CA ASP A 17 2.12 -11.22 -6.51
C ASP A 17 1.36 -10.42 -7.57
N LEU A 18 1.19 -9.12 -7.33
CA LEU A 18 0.54 -8.17 -8.23
C LEU A 18 1.53 -7.21 -8.90
N SER A 19 2.84 -7.41 -8.71
CA SER A 19 3.89 -6.55 -9.25
C SER A 19 3.87 -6.41 -10.77
N ALA A 20 3.53 -7.49 -11.49
CA ALA A 20 3.42 -7.49 -12.94
C ALA A 20 2.30 -6.58 -13.47
N TYR A 21 1.28 -6.33 -12.65
CA TYR A 21 0.06 -5.61 -13.04
C TYR A 21 -0.07 -4.24 -12.36
N THR A 22 0.79 -3.94 -11.39
CA THR A 22 0.80 -2.69 -10.63
C THR A 22 1.86 -1.75 -11.19
N ASN A 23 1.44 -0.59 -11.69
CA ASN A 23 2.36 0.44 -12.19
C ASN A 23 2.60 1.56 -11.18
N ASN A 24 1.72 1.68 -10.17
CA ASN A 24 1.85 2.66 -9.11
C ASN A 24 1.42 2.05 -7.77
N SER A 25 2.25 2.23 -6.75
CA SER A 25 1.93 1.89 -5.36
C SER A 25 2.34 3.03 -4.45
N GLU A 26 1.37 3.58 -3.73
CA GLU A 26 1.57 4.65 -2.77
C GLU A 26 1.20 4.16 -1.38
N LEU A 27 2.08 4.40 -0.41
CA LEU A 27 1.83 4.11 1.00
C LEU A 27 1.90 5.44 1.76
N THR A 28 0.75 5.99 2.11
CA THR A 28 0.64 7.20 2.90
C THR A 28 0.50 6.83 4.37
N ARG A 29 1.46 7.29 5.18
CA ARG A 29 1.44 7.11 6.64
C ARG A 29 1.04 8.42 7.28
N SER A 30 -0.02 8.41 8.08
CA SER A 30 -0.45 9.52 8.90
C SER A 30 -0.35 9.15 10.38
N ALA A 31 -0.23 10.14 11.23
CA ALA A 31 -0.36 9.98 12.67
C ALA A 31 -1.26 11.08 13.18
N ASP A 32 -2.12 10.76 14.14
CA ASP A 32 -2.88 11.80 14.82
C ASP A 32 -1.93 12.74 15.56
N SER A 33 -2.26 14.03 15.60
CA SER A 33 -1.55 15.01 16.42
C SER A 33 -2.52 15.60 17.45
N HIS A 34 -2.16 15.47 18.72
CA HIS A 34 -2.90 16.06 19.82
C HIS A 34 -2.18 17.33 20.27
N ASP A 35 -2.86 18.45 20.22
CA ASP A 35 -2.32 19.71 20.76
C ASP A 35 -2.45 19.68 22.29
N VAL A 36 -1.31 19.70 22.99
CA VAL A 36 -1.21 19.67 24.46
C VAL A 36 -0.65 20.98 25.01
N THR A 37 -0.78 22.08 24.26
CA THR A 37 -0.22 23.39 24.64
C THR A 37 -0.81 23.89 25.96
N THR A 38 0.05 24.11 26.95
CA THR A 38 -0.31 24.67 28.26
C THR A 38 0.00 26.16 28.37
N TYR A 39 -0.60 26.85 29.35
CA TYR A 39 -0.28 28.25 29.65
C TYR A 39 1.22 28.45 29.93
N GLY A 40 1.78 29.53 29.38
CA GLY A 40 3.20 29.87 29.50
C GLY A 40 4.08 29.45 28.32
N ASN A 41 3.51 28.77 27.31
CA ASN A 41 4.20 28.47 26.07
C ASN A 41 3.92 29.53 25.00
N ASP A 42 4.97 29.95 24.31
CA ASP A 42 4.90 30.92 23.20
C ASP A 42 4.63 30.25 21.83
N ALA A 43 4.54 28.91 21.78
CA ALA A 43 4.29 28.13 20.57
C ALA A 43 3.55 26.81 20.88
N HIS A 44 2.90 26.24 19.85
CA HIS A 44 2.14 25.00 19.98
C HIS A 44 3.04 23.78 20.27
N VAL A 45 2.60 22.94 21.20
CA VAL A 45 3.23 21.66 21.56
C VAL A 45 2.29 20.52 21.19
N PHE A 46 2.76 19.61 20.35
CA PHE A 46 1.97 18.48 19.85
C PHE A 46 2.50 17.15 20.41
N GLU A 47 1.58 16.27 20.79
CA GLU A 47 1.85 14.87 21.14
C GLU A 47 1.31 13.95 20.02
N GLY A 48 2.10 12.95 19.63
CA GLY A 48 1.74 12.01 18.57
C GLY A 48 0.75 10.95 19.05
N GLY A 49 -0.36 10.80 18.33
CA GLY A 49 -1.40 9.80 18.57
C GLY A 49 -1.22 8.52 17.75
N LEU A 50 -2.33 7.82 17.51
CA LEU A 50 -2.36 6.57 16.76
C LEU A 50 -1.86 6.79 15.32
N LYS A 51 -1.05 5.84 14.85
CA LYS A 51 -0.60 5.81 13.46
C LYS A 51 -1.71 5.21 12.61
N ASN A 52 -2.05 5.88 11.54
CA ASN A 52 -3.01 5.43 10.54
C ASN A 52 -2.37 5.56 9.16
N GLY A 53 -3.10 5.16 8.14
CA GLY A 53 -2.76 5.54 6.80
C GLY A 53 -3.56 4.77 5.77
N THR A 54 -3.26 5.09 4.52
CA THR A 54 -3.90 4.52 3.35
C THR A 54 -2.81 4.05 2.41
N ALA A 55 -2.98 2.87 1.84
CA ALA A 55 -2.23 2.42 0.69
C ALA A 55 -3.13 2.47 -0.54
N THR A 56 -2.60 2.90 -1.66
CA THR A 56 -3.29 2.84 -2.95
C THR A 56 -2.42 2.07 -3.92
N MET A 57 -3.07 1.23 -4.73
CA MET A 57 -2.41 0.50 -5.79
C MET A 57 -3.22 0.64 -7.07
N SER A 58 -2.55 0.96 -8.16
CA SER A 58 -3.18 1.07 -9.47
C SER A 58 -2.31 0.46 -10.55
N GLY A 59 -2.97 0.11 -11.64
CA GLY A 59 -2.36 -0.74 -12.63
C GLY A 59 -3.15 -0.91 -13.91
N ILE A 60 -2.57 -1.70 -14.80
CA ILE A 60 -3.21 -2.14 -16.03
C ILE A 60 -3.88 -3.48 -15.74
N TYR A 61 -5.12 -3.61 -16.16
CA TYR A 61 -5.87 -4.85 -16.00
C TYR A 61 -5.35 -5.88 -16.99
N ASP A 62 -5.12 -7.07 -16.48
CA ASP A 62 -4.79 -8.24 -17.28
C ASP A 62 -5.85 -9.33 -17.05
N ASN A 63 -6.24 -10.01 -18.13
CA ASN A 63 -7.31 -10.99 -18.13
C ASN A 63 -6.83 -12.40 -17.72
N THR A 64 -5.65 -12.53 -17.11
CA THR A 64 -5.19 -13.84 -16.61
C THR A 64 -6.14 -14.30 -15.50
N ALA A 65 -6.78 -15.45 -15.72
CA ALA A 65 -7.94 -15.90 -14.95
C ALA A 65 -7.64 -16.18 -13.46
N ASP A 66 -6.41 -16.54 -13.12
CA ASP A 66 -6.04 -16.98 -11.76
C ASP A 66 -5.17 -15.97 -11.00
N THR A 67 -4.39 -15.13 -11.70
CA THR A 67 -3.46 -14.15 -11.09
C THR A 67 -3.81 -12.71 -11.44
N GLY A 68 -4.89 -12.49 -12.18
CA GLY A 68 -5.32 -11.16 -12.57
C GLY A 68 -5.75 -10.31 -11.37
N PRO A 69 -5.62 -8.98 -11.45
CA PRO A 69 -5.98 -8.06 -10.38
C PRO A 69 -7.45 -8.19 -9.97
N ARG A 70 -8.33 -8.61 -10.87
CA ARG A 70 -9.73 -8.91 -10.54
C ARG A 70 -9.90 -10.17 -9.70
N ALA A 71 -9.26 -11.27 -10.10
CA ALA A 71 -9.36 -12.54 -9.39
C ALA A 71 -8.80 -12.47 -7.97
N VAL A 72 -7.76 -11.64 -7.76
CA VAL A 72 -7.13 -11.44 -6.46
C VAL A 72 -7.81 -10.34 -5.66
N VAL A 73 -8.09 -9.16 -6.22
CA VAL A 73 -8.54 -8.00 -5.44
C VAL A 73 -10.05 -7.98 -5.19
N GLU A 74 -10.87 -8.41 -6.16
CA GLU A 74 -12.34 -8.42 -6.03
C GLU A 74 -12.84 -9.27 -4.85
N PRO A 75 -12.35 -10.51 -4.59
CA PRO A 75 -12.78 -11.28 -3.42
C PRO A 75 -12.23 -10.75 -2.10
N LEU A 76 -11.16 -9.94 -2.14
CA LEU A 76 -10.54 -9.38 -0.95
C LEU A 76 -11.21 -8.07 -0.49
N VAL A 77 -12.11 -7.50 -1.29
CA VAL A 77 -12.89 -6.30 -0.91
C VAL A 77 -13.67 -6.57 0.38
N GLY A 78 -13.44 -5.72 1.39
CA GLY A 78 -14.05 -5.85 2.72
C GLY A 78 -13.35 -6.85 3.65
N THR A 79 -12.23 -7.45 3.22
CA THR A 79 -11.42 -8.34 4.05
C THR A 79 -10.09 -7.69 4.43
N VAL A 80 -9.57 -8.06 5.61
CA VAL A 80 -8.23 -7.67 6.04
C VAL A 80 -7.24 -8.69 5.51
N VAL A 81 -6.28 -8.24 4.73
CA VAL A 81 -5.22 -9.05 4.13
C VAL A 81 -3.86 -8.44 4.39
N GLU A 82 -2.82 -9.25 4.31
CA GLU A 82 -1.45 -8.77 4.41
C GLU A 82 -1.02 -8.14 3.07
N LEU A 83 -0.54 -6.90 3.13
CA LEU A 83 0.15 -6.21 2.06
C LEU A 83 1.65 -6.24 2.37
N VAL A 84 2.44 -6.79 1.44
CA VAL A 84 3.91 -6.71 1.50
C VAL A 84 4.39 -5.86 0.35
N ARG A 85 5.11 -4.79 0.68
CA ARG A 85 5.72 -3.87 -0.29
C ARG A 85 7.23 -3.91 -0.12
N GLN A 86 7.93 -4.27 -1.20
CA GLN A 86 9.38 -4.35 -1.27
C GLN A 86 9.88 -3.32 -2.29
N PRO A 87 10.12 -2.05 -1.89
CA PRO A 87 10.42 -0.95 -2.80
C PRO A 87 11.74 -1.10 -3.57
N GLU A 88 12.69 -1.87 -3.03
CA GLU A 88 14.00 -2.14 -3.68
C GLU A 88 14.08 -3.53 -4.34
N GLY A 89 12.99 -4.31 -4.29
CA GLY A 89 12.90 -5.69 -4.77
C GLY A 89 13.24 -6.75 -3.73
N ALA A 90 13.33 -8.00 -4.18
CA ALA A 90 13.62 -9.14 -3.33
C ALA A 90 15.14 -9.34 -3.15
N GLY A 91 15.60 -9.38 -1.90
CA GLY A 91 17.00 -9.57 -1.50
C GLY A 91 17.20 -9.39 0.01
N SER A 92 17.94 -10.30 0.63
CA SER A 92 18.26 -10.23 2.07
C SER A 92 18.90 -8.88 2.43
N GLY A 93 18.40 -8.24 3.50
CA GLY A 93 18.81 -6.92 3.95
C GLY A 93 18.16 -5.73 3.22
N LEU A 94 17.29 -5.96 2.24
CA LEU A 94 16.53 -4.91 1.57
C LEU A 94 15.31 -4.48 2.39
N PRO A 95 14.86 -3.22 2.26
CA PRO A 95 13.68 -2.73 2.95
C PRO A 95 12.42 -3.50 2.51
N GLN A 96 11.62 -3.88 3.49
CA GLN A 96 10.29 -4.46 3.31
C GLN A 96 9.34 -3.75 4.27
N ASP A 97 8.17 -3.36 3.75
CA ASP A 97 7.05 -2.87 4.54
C ASP A 97 5.95 -3.94 4.47
N THR A 98 5.70 -4.62 5.59
CA THR A 98 4.58 -5.56 5.75
C THR A 98 3.51 -4.94 6.62
N VAL A 99 2.26 -4.95 6.16
CA VAL A 99 1.16 -4.42 6.94
C VAL A 99 -0.16 -5.06 6.59
N GLN A 100 -1.01 -5.28 7.61
CA GLN A 100 -2.38 -5.68 7.39
C GLN A 100 -3.20 -4.49 6.88
N VAL A 101 -3.88 -4.69 5.75
CA VAL A 101 -4.72 -3.69 5.11
C VAL A 101 -6.12 -4.24 4.87
N LEU A 102 -7.12 -3.41 5.11
CA LEU A 102 -8.49 -3.65 4.69
C LEU A 102 -8.63 -3.14 3.26
N VAL A 103 -9.05 -3.99 2.32
CA VAL A 103 -9.41 -3.53 0.97
C VAL A 103 -10.74 -2.79 1.06
N THR A 104 -10.72 -1.46 1.00
CA THR A 104 -11.91 -0.64 1.18
C THR A 104 -12.67 -0.43 -0.12
N ASN A 105 -11.95 -0.28 -1.23
CA ASN A 105 -12.55 -0.01 -2.52
C ASN A 105 -11.73 -0.64 -3.66
N TYR A 106 -12.43 -1.12 -4.69
CA TYR A 106 -11.85 -1.59 -5.94
C TYR A 106 -12.63 -0.98 -7.10
N VAL A 107 -11.92 -0.32 -8.01
CA VAL A 107 -12.49 0.35 -9.18
C VAL A 107 -11.81 -0.19 -10.42
N GLU A 108 -12.61 -0.66 -11.38
CA GLU A 108 -12.19 -1.05 -12.72
C GLU A 108 -12.71 -0.02 -13.72
N THR A 109 -11.85 0.48 -14.59
CA THR A 109 -12.20 1.46 -15.63
C THR A 109 -11.93 0.85 -17.00
N ASN A 110 -12.98 0.70 -17.81
CA ASN A 110 -12.93 0.09 -19.14
C ASN A 110 -13.23 1.12 -20.25
N PRO A 111 -12.25 1.98 -20.62
CA PRO A 111 -12.42 2.92 -21.73
C PRO A 111 -12.39 2.18 -23.08
N VAL A 112 -13.25 2.59 -24.02
CA VAL A 112 -13.27 2.02 -25.40
C VAL A 112 -12.00 2.34 -26.21
N ALA A 113 -11.30 3.41 -25.85
CA ALA A 113 -10.16 3.93 -26.60
C ALA A 113 -8.80 3.74 -25.89
N ASP A 114 -8.77 3.02 -24.77
CA ASP A 114 -7.54 2.85 -23.97
C ASP A 114 -7.54 1.46 -23.27
N MET A 115 -6.42 1.11 -22.63
CA MET A 115 -6.29 -0.12 -21.87
C MET A 115 -7.17 -0.08 -20.61
N VAL A 116 -7.73 -1.23 -20.23
CA VAL A 116 -8.47 -1.35 -18.98
C VAL A 116 -7.52 -1.10 -17.82
N THR A 117 -7.90 -0.22 -16.91
CA THR A 117 -7.12 0.11 -15.71
C THR A 117 -7.90 -0.26 -14.46
N TRP A 118 -7.17 -0.53 -13.39
CA TRP A 118 -7.76 -0.84 -12.10
C TRP A 118 -7.07 -0.01 -11.01
N SER A 119 -7.81 0.28 -9.95
CA SER A 119 -7.30 0.93 -8.74
C SER A 119 -7.96 0.34 -7.51
N ALA A 120 -7.16 0.07 -6.48
CA ALA A 120 -7.63 -0.37 -5.18
C ALA A 120 -7.19 0.61 -4.09
N GLU A 121 -8.12 0.90 -3.19
CA GLU A 121 -7.87 1.63 -1.96
C GLU A 121 -7.80 0.63 -0.81
N LEU A 122 -6.74 0.76 -0.03
CA LEU A 122 -6.39 -0.13 1.07
C LEU A 122 -6.23 0.73 2.33
N GLN A 123 -7.01 0.45 3.37
CA GLN A 123 -6.89 1.13 4.65
C GLN A 123 -5.98 0.32 5.57
N LEU A 124 -4.97 0.96 6.17
CA LEU A 124 -4.06 0.31 7.11
C LEU A 124 -4.84 -0.13 8.36
N SER A 125 -4.72 -1.41 8.71
CA SER A 125 -5.38 -2.04 9.84
C SER A 125 -4.36 -2.77 10.71
N GLY A 126 -3.50 -1.99 11.37
CA GLY A 126 -2.46 -2.53 12.24
C GLY A 126 -1.16 -1.73 12.20
N THR A 127 -0.16 -2.24 12.92
CA THR A 127 1.18 -1.64 12.90
C THR A 127 1.93 -2.12 11.65
N ILE A 128 2.57 -1.19 10.95
CA ILE A 128 3.45 -1.52 9.82
C ILE A 128 4.73 -2.13 10.38
N ASP A 129 5.03 -3.35 9.97
CA ASP A 129 6.31 -3.97 10.19
C ASP A 129 7.29 -3.54 9.09
N THR A 130 8.40 -2.93 9.49
CA THR A 130 9.46 -2.48 8.58
C THR A 130 10.72 -3.32 8.75
N THR A 131 10.61 -4.54 9.27
CA THR A 131 11.75 -5.46 9.37
C THR A 131 12.35 -5.72 7.98
N PRO A 132 13.67 -5.53 7.82
CA PRO A 132 14.36 -5.88 6.58
C PRO A 132 14.16 -7.36 6.23
N GLN A 133 14.21 -7.65 4.94
CA GLN A 133 14.12 -9.01 4.42
C GLN A 133 15.22 -9.90 5.02
N VAL A 134 14.87 -11.14 5.39
CA VAL A 134 15.82 -12.16 5.88
C VAL A 134 16.49 -12.89 4.72
#